data_AF-A0A6V7IQ37-F1
#
_entry.id   AF-A0A6V7IQ37-F1
#
_cell.length_a   1.000
_cell.length_b   1.000
_cell.length_c   1.000
_cell.angle_alpha   90.00
_cell.angle_beta   90.00
_cell.angle_gamma   90.00
#
_symmetry.space_group_name_H-M   'P 1'
#
loop_
_entity.id
_entity.type
_entity.pdbx_description
1 polymer ?
#
loop_
_entity_poly.entity_id
_entity_poly.type
_entity_poly.pdbx_seq_one_letter_code
_entity_poly.pdbx_strand_id
1 'polypeptide(L)' 'IFRHGDRAPQTYGSERYANDPYLKSNFYPGGPGALTN' A
#
# COMPACT_ATOMS: atom_id res chain seq x y z
N ILE A 1 11.19 -20.50 1.94
CA ILE A 1 11.28 -19.03 1.76
C ILE A 1 9.87 -18.51 1.61
N PHE A 2 9.41 -17.61 2.47
CA PHE A 2 8.03 -17.12 2.47
C PHE A 2 7.97 -15.62 2.16
N ARG A 3 6.84 -15.18 1.60
CA ARG A 3 6.49 -13.77 1.48
C ARG A 3 5.50 -13.36 2.58
N HIS A 4 5.42 -12.06 2.81
CA HIS A 4 4.38 -11.47 3.63
C HIS A 4 2.98 -11.69 3.00
N GLY A 5 1.93 -11.58 3.81
CA GLY A 5 0.55 -11.59 3.34
C GLY A 5 0.17 -10.32 2.57
N ASP A 6 -1.11 -10.17 2.24
CA ASP A 6 -1.62 -8.99 1.55
C ASP A 6 -1.39 -7.72 2.36
N ARG A 7 -1.00 -6.64 1.67
CA ARG A 7 -0.70 -5.36 2.29
C ARG A 7 -1.15 -4.20 1.42
N ALA A 8 -1.39 -3.06 2.06
CA ALA A 8 -1.62 -1.80 1.37
C ALA A 8 -0.43 -1.41 0.48
N PRO A 9 -0.69 -0.72 -0.65
CA PRO A 9 0.39 -0.26 -1.52
C PRO A 9 1.27 0.74 -0.78
N GLN A 10 2.59 0.59 -0.90
CA GLN A 10 3.53 1.55 -0.35
C GLN A 10 3.46 2.86 -1.13
N THR A 11 3.68 3.99 -0.45
CA THR A 11 3.76 5.32 -1.08
C THR A 11 5.14 5.62 -1.66
N TYR A 12 6.18 4.96 -1.15
CA TYR A 12 7.56 5.12 -1.58
C TYR A 12 7.89 4.06 -2.64
N GLY A 13 8.33 4.50 -3.82
CA GLY A 13 8.74 3.62 -4.92
C GLY A 13 7.67 3.41 -5.99
N SER A 14 7.76 2.32 -6.74
CA SER A 14 6.99 2.07 -7.96
C SER A 14 5.68 1.31 -7.76
N GLU A 15 5.18 1.20 -6.52
CA GLU A 15 3.93 0.48 -6.22
C GLU A 15 2.67 1.30 -6.59
N ARG A 16 2.86 2.55 -7.06
CA ARG A 16 1.80 3.44 -7.53
C ARG A 16 2.18 4.04 -8.87
N TYR A 17 1.18 4.33 -9.68
CA TYR A 17 1.33 5.09 -10.91
C TYR A 17 0.79 6.51 -10.72
N ALA A 18 1.25 7.45 -11.54
CA ALA A 18 1.03 8.89 -11.34
C ALA A 18 -0.46 9.33 -11.34
N ASN A 19 -1.36 8.51 -11.88
CA ASN A 19 -2.80 8.79 -11.94
C ASN A 19 -3.62 7.82 -11.10
N ASP A 20 -3.00 7.17 -10.10
CA ASP A 20 -3.73 6.26 -9.23
C ASP A 20 -4.80 7.01 -8.41
N PRO A 21 -6.07 6.55 -8.42
CA PRO A 21 -7.16 7.24 -7.73
C PRO A 21 -6.99 7.26 -6.20
N TYR A 22 -6.12 6.40 -5.65
CA TYR A 22 -5.84 6.29 -4.22
C TYR A 22 -4.52 6.95 -3.82
N LEU A 23 -3.94 7.82 -4.65
CA LEU A 23 -2.71 8.58 -4.33
C LEU A 23 -2.81 9.34 -3.00
N LYS A 24 -4.00 9.88 -2.69
CA LYS A 24 -4.29 10.63 -1.46
C LYS A 24 -4.95 9.77 -0.37
N SER A 25 -5.13 8.47 -0.61
CA SER A 25 -5.68 7.59 0.41
C SER A 25 -4.66 7.34 1.50
N ASN A 26 -5.11 7.45 2.76
CA ASN A 26 -4.28 7.22 3.93
C ASN A 26 -4.25 5.76 4.37
N PHE A 27 -5.02 4.87 3.71
CA PHE A 27 -5.08 3.42 4.00
C PHE A 27 -5.28 3.11 5.49
N TYR A 28 -6.11 3.89 6.19
CA TYR A 28 -6.38 3.74 7.63
C TYR A 28 -7.08 2.40 7.94
N PRO A 29 -6.80 1.73 9.08
CA PRO A 29 -5.88 2.14 10.16
C PRO A 29 -4.41 1.80 9.96
N GLY A 30 -4.08 0.90 9.03
CA GLY A 30 -2.71 0.37 8.89
C GLY A 30 -1.73 1.33 8.21
N GLY A 31 -2.21 2.16 7.30
CA GLY A 31 -1.37 3.02 6.47
C GLY A 31 -0.73 2.31 5.28
N PRO A 32 0.07 3.03 4.48
CA PRO A 32 0.79 2.47 3.34
C PRO A 32 1.72 1.32 3.75
N GLY A 33 1.73 0.22 2.99
CA GLY A 33 2.60 -0.92 3.25
C GLY A 33 2.19 -1.85 4.41
N ALA A 34 1.12 -1.54 5.14
CA ALA A 34 0.67 -2.37 6.26
C ALA A 34 -0.11 -3.61 5.80
N LEU A 35 0.08 -4.72 6.53
CA LEU A 35 -0.69 -5.96 6.32
C LEU A 35 -2.19 -5.72 6.56
N THR A 36 -3.03 -6.30 5.71
CA THR A 36 -4.49 -6.25 5.82
C THR A 36 -5.02 -7.51 6.54
N ASN A 37 -6.13 -7.37 7.26
CA ASN A 37 -6.83 -8.46 7.95
C ASN A 37 -8.03 -8.96 7.12
#